data_AF-A0A5C6Z2Z0-F1
#
_entry.id   AF-A0A5C6Z2Z0-F1
#
_cell.length_a   1.000
_cell.length_b   1.000
_cell.length_c   1.000
_cell.angle_alpha   90.00
_cell.angle_beta   90.00
_cell.angle_gamma   90.00
#
_symmetry.space_group_name_H-M   'P 1'
#
loop_
_entity.id
_entity.type
_entity.pdbx_description
1 polymer ?
#
loop_
_entity_poly.entity_id
_entity_poly.type
_entity_poly.pdbx_seq_one_letter_code
_entity_poly.pdbx_strand_id
1 'polypeptide(L)'
;MNATPPGKTTALIAYAPFVGFLIAFFINKEENHEFATWHIKNMFGLFILFIISLIVQSQVDVTAGDILWLVCCMLWLYCWAMAYFNKEKGIPFLSEKFQDWFTFLN
;
A
#
# COMPACT_ATOMS: atom_id res chain seq x y z
N MET A 1 6.85 -23.92 -8.56
CA MET A 1 6.96 -22.54 -9.07
C MET A 1 5.65 -21.85 -8.75
N ASN A 2 5.65 -20.78 -7.96
CA ASN A 2 4.43 -19.98 -7.78
C ASN A 2 4.15 -19.29 -9.12
N ALA A 3 2.99 -19.53 -9.70
CA ALA A 3 2.58 -18.82 -10.91
C ALA A 3 2.64 -17.31 -10.64
N THR A 4 3.13 -16.54 -11.61
CA THR A 4 3.14 -15.08 -11.52
C THR A 4 1.71 -14.57 -11.72
N PRO A 5 1.12 -13.84 -10.76
CA PRO A 5 -0.22 -13.31 -10.89
C PRO A 5 -0.27 -12.21 -11.97
N PRO A 6 -1.38 -12.10 -12.72
CA PRO A 6 -1.64 -10.94 -13.58
C PRO A 6 -1.52 -9.63 -12.79
N GLY A 7 -0.98 -8.58 -13.41
CA GLY A 7 -0.81 -7.28 -12.74
C GLY A 7 0.34 -7.20 -11.73
N LYS A 8 1.24 -8.19 -11.64
CA LYS A 8 2.42 -8.11 -10.74
C LYS A 8 3.23 -6.83 -10.90
N THR A 9 3.51 -6.43 -12.14
CA THR A 9 4.27 -5.20 -12.42
C THR A 9 3.53 -3.98 -11.87
N THR A 10 2.23 -3.89 -12.12
CA THR A 10 1.35 -2.81 -11.63
C THR A 10 1.32 -2.79 -10.08
N ALA A 11 1.24 -3.95 -9.43
CA ALA A 11 1.32 -4.08 -7.98
C ALA A 11 2.66 -3.57 -7.41
N LEU A 12 3.78 -3.84 -8.08
CA LEU A 12 5.09 -3.34 -7.67
C LEU A 12 5.22 -1.83 -7.90
N ILE A 13 4.68 -1.31 -9.01
CA ILE A 13 4.63 0.13 -9.31
C ILE A 13 3.82 0.88 -8.25
N ALA A 14 2.73 0.28 -7.73
CA ALA A 14 1.90 0.90 -6.71
C ALA A 14 2.71 1.36 -5.49
N TYR A 15 3.75 0.63 -5.11
CA TYR A 15 4.60 0.95 -3.96
C TYR A 15 5.68 2.01 -4.24
N ALA A 16 5.89 2.45 -5.49
CA ALA A 16 6.68 3.64 -5.74
C ALA A 16 5.90 4.87 -5.23
N PRO A 17 6.42 5.61 -4.21
CA PRO A 17 5.61 6.57 -3.47
C PRO A 17 4.97 7.66 -4.35
N PHE A 18 3.76 8.08 -3.98
CA PHE A 18 2.92 9.12 -4.60
C PHE A 18 2.64 8.92 -6.10
N VAL A 19 3.66 9.06 -6.93
CA VAL A 19 3.59 8.98 -8.39
C VAL A 19 3.29 7.55 -8.83
N GLY A 20 3.99 6.57 -8.25
CA GLY A 20 3.77 5.16 -8.61
C GLY A 20 2.39 4.65 -8.21
N PHE A 21 1.90 5.02 -7.02
CA PHE A 21 0.53 4.73 -6.61
C PHE A 21 -0.51 5.22 -7.63
N LEU A 22 -0.43 6.49 -8.05
CA LEU A 22 -1.37 7.05 -9.02
C LEU A 22 -1.26 6.37 -10.38
N ILE A 23 -0.04 6.11 -10.86
CA ILE A 23 0.19 5.40 -12.12
C ILE A 23 -0.42 4.00 -12.06
N ALA A 24 -0.14 3.24 -11.00
CA ALA A 24 -0.66 1.89 -10.83
C ALA A 24 -2.20 1.87 -10.78
N PHE A 25 -2.81 2.84 -10.11
CA PHE A 25 -4.27 2.98 -10.08
C PHE A 25 -4.85 3.19 -11.48
N PHE A 26 -4.29 4.09 -12.29
CA PHE A 26 -4.80 4.30 -13.65
C PHE A 26 -4.56 3.11 -14.58
N ILE A 27 -3.40 2.45 -14.50
CA ILE A 27 -3.12 1.22 -15.27
C ILE A 27 -4.15 0.15 -14.90
N ASN A 28 -4.35 -0.09 -13.60
CA ASN A 28 -5.21 -1.17 -13.16
C ASN A 28 -6.70 -0.90 -13.37
N LYS A 29 -7.11 0.37 -13.49
CA LYS A 29 -8.48 0.72 -13.85
C LYS A 29 -8.87 0.18 -15.24
N GLU A 30 -7.91 0.05 -16.15
CA GLU A 30 -8.11 -0.56 -17.47
C GLU A 30 -7.94 -2.08 -17.40
N GLU A 31 -6.84 -2.56 -16.80
CA GLU A 31 -6.47 -3.99 -16.78
C GLU A 31 -7.31 -4.85 -15.81
N ASN A 32 -7.84 -4.26 -14.74
CA ASN A 32 -8.67 -4.88 -13.70
C ASN A 32 -8.06 -6.16 -13.10
N HIS A 33 -6.78 -6.11 -12.72
CA HIS A 33 -6.10 -7.24 -12.09
C HIS A 33 -6.28 -7.22 -10.57
N GLU A 34 -6.94 -8.25 -10.02
CA GLU A 34 -7.23 -8.37 -8.57
C GLU A 34 -5.98 -8.24 -7.70
N PHE A 35 -4.87 -8.86 -8.11
CA PHE A 35 -3.59 -8.78 -7.40
C PHE A 35 -3.05 -7.35 -7.30
N ALA A 36 -3.16 -6.58 -8.38
CA ALA A 36 -2.77 -5.18 -8.39
C ALA A 36 -3.74 -4.33 -7.58
N THR A 37 -5.05 -4.53 -7.72
CA THR A 37 -6.09 -3.88 -6.91
C THR A 37 -5.78 -4.04 -5.41
N TRP A 38 -5.45 -5.26 -4.97
CA TRP A 38 -5.15 -5.56 -3.58
C TRP A 38 -3.98 -4.74 -3.05
N HIS A 39 -2.88 -4.66 -3.80
CA HIS A 39 -1.70 -3.89 -3.44
C HIS A 39 -1.89 -2.37 -3.56
N ILE A 40 -2.70 -1.89 -4.52
CA ILE A 40 -3.07 -0.47 -4.66
C ILE A 40 -3.87 0.00 -3.44
N LYS A 41 -4.88 -0.77 -3.00
CA LYS A 41 -5.65 -0.46 -1.79
C LYS A 41 -4.76 -0.45 -0.54
N ASN A 42 -3.82 -1.37 -0.44
CA ASN A 42 -2.85 -1.39 0.66
C ASN A 42 -1.91 -0.19 0.65
N MET A 43 -1.42 0.23 -0.51
CA MET A 43 -0.59 1.43 -0.62
C MET A 43 -1.37 2.69 -0.24
N PHE A 44 -2.65 2.78 -0.63
CA PHE A 44 -3.50 3.90 -0.21
C PHE A 44 -3.67 3.96 1.31
N GLY A 45 -3.85 2.81 1.96
CA GLY A 45 -3.87 2.73 3.42
C GLY A 45 -2.55 3.15 4.09
N LEU A 46 -1.40 2.75 3.53
CA LEU A 46 -0.08 3.22 3.97
C LEU A 46 0.08 4.72 3.78
N PHE A 47 -0.45 5.28 2.69
CA PHE A 47 -0.43 6.73 2.46
C PHE A 47 -1.21 7.48 3.55
N ILE A 48 -2.39 6.98 3.95
CA ILE A 48 -3.12 7.55 5.09
C ILE A 48 -2.31 7.47 6.38
N LEU A 49 -1.67 6.32 6.67
CA LEU A 49 -0.84 6.14 7.86
C LEU A 49 0.36 7.11 7.86
N PHE A 50 0.97 7.35 6.71
CA PHE A 50 2.03 8.32 6.55
C PHE A 50 1.54 9.74 6.87
N ILE A 51 0.38 10.16 6.34
CA ILE A 51 -0.20 11.48 6.67
C ILE A 51 -0.49 11.59 8.18
N ILE A 52 -1.02 10.53 8.81
CA ILE A 52 -1.22 10.48 10.26
C ILE A 52 0.10 10.69 11.01
N SER A 53 1.19 10.05 10.58
CA SER A 53 2.49 10.25 11.23
C SER A 53 2.97 11.71 11.18
N LEU A 54 2.77 12.41 10.05
CA LEU A 54 3.14 13.81 9.89
C LEU A 54 2.28 14.74 10.77
N ILE A 55 0.98 14.45 10.87
CA ILE A 55 0.07 15.21 11.74
C ILE A 55 0.46 15.02 13.20
N VAL A 56 0.71 13.78 13.65
CA VAL A 56 1.14 13.50 15.02
C VAL A 56 2.47 14.19 15.32
N GLN A 57 3.44 14.10 14.40
CA GLN A 57 4.74 14.74 14.54
C GLN A 57 4.63 16.27 14.75
N SER A 58 3.75 16.92 13.97
CA SER A 58 3.64 18.38 13.97
C SER A 58 2.69 18.95 15.02
N GLN A 59 1.64 18.22 15.41
CA GLN A 59 0.56 18.73 16.27
C GLN A 59 0.51 18.11 17.66
N VAL A 60 1.11 16.93 17.85
CA VAL A 60 0.98 16.16 19.10
C VAL A 60 2.33 16.02 19.79
N ASP A 61 3.26 15.29 19.18
CA ASP A 61 4.60 15.05 19.70
C ASP A 61 5.52 14.57 18.57
N VAL A 62 6.69 15.19 18.45
CA VAL A 62 7.66 14.91 17.40
C VAL A 62 8.15 13.46 17.48
N THR A 63 8.45 12.98 18.69
CA THR A 63 9.01 11.63 18.89
C THR A 63 7.98 10.55 18.54
N ALA A 64 6.72 10.72 18.95
CA ALA A 64 5.63 9.83 18.59
C ALA A 64 5.40 9.82 17.07
N GLY A 65 5.47 10.98 16.43
CA GLY A 65 5.40 11.09 14.97
C GLY A 65 6.52 10.34 14.25
N ASP A 66 7.77 10.48 14.71
CA ASP A 66 8.93 9.76 14.17
C ASP A 66 8.78 8.25 14.30
N ILE A 67 8.29 7.78 15.44
CA ILE A 67 8.02 6.35 15.67
C ILE A 67 6.96 5.84 14.69
N LEU A 68 5.84 6.56 14.53
CA LEU A 68 4.78 6.19 13.59
C LEU A 68 5.28 6.17 12.14
N TRP A 69 6.11 7.15 11.76
CA TRP A 69 6.71 7.21 10.44
C TRP A 69 7.62 6.00 10.19
N LEU A 70 8.45 5.63 11.16
CA LEU A 70 9.36 4.48 11.06
C LEU A 70 8.58 3.16 10.97
N VAL A 71 7.51 3.00 11.75
CA VAL A 71 6.57 1.86 11.63
C VAL A 71 5.92 1.83 10.25
N CYS A 72 5.44 2.96 9.74
CA CYS A 72 4.86 3.07 8.40
C CYS A 72 5.87 2.65 7.32
N CYS A 73 7.13 3.08 7.44
CA CYS A 73 8.20 2.72 6.51
C CYS A 73 8.50 1.21 6.53
N MET A 74 8.55 0.58 7.71
CA MET A 74 8.72 -0.87 7.84
C MET A 74 7.56 -1.65 7.21
N LEU A 75 6.31 -1.21 7.45
CA LEU A 75 5.12 -1.81 6.85
C LEU A 75 5.08 -1.64 5.33
N TRP A 76 5.51 -0.49 4.83
CA TRP A 76 5.62 -0.25 3.38
C TRP A 76 6.61 -1.21 2.72
N LEU A 77 7.82 -1.36 3.27
CA LEU A 77 8.80 -2.32 2.78
C LEU A 77 8.29 -3.76 2.85
N TYR A 78 7.59 -4.12 3.93
CA TYR A 78 6.97 -5.43 4.08
C TYR A 78 5.92 -5.71 2.99
N CYS A 79 4.98 -4.78 2.79
CA CYS A 79 3.94 -4.90 1.76
C CYS A 79 4.54 -4.98 0.35
N TRP A 80 5.59 -4.19 0.07
CA TRP A 80 6.28 -4.23 -1.21
C TRP A 80 7.00 -5.56 -1.44
N ALA A 81 7.64 -6.11 -0.40
CA ALA A 81 8.23 -7.44 -0.44
C ALA A 81 7.16 -8.53 -0.69
N MET A 82 5.97 -8.43 -0.09
CA MET A 82 4.88 -9.37 -0.35
C MET A 82 4.41 -9.33 -1.81
N ALA A 83 4.32 -8.14 -2.41
CA ALA A 83 4.06 -8.00 -3.84
C ALA A 83 5.15 -8.68 -4.71
N TYR A 84 6.42 -8.51 -4.34
CA TYR A 84 7.54 -9.18 -5.01
C TYR A 84 7.43 -10.71 -4.96
N PHE A 85 6.97 -11.25 -3.81
CA PHE A 85 6.76 -12.69 -3.60
C PHE A 85 5.40 -13.22 -4.09
N ASN A 86 4.62 -12.42 -4.82
CA ASN A 86 3.30 -12.78 -5.34
C ASN A 86 2.29 -13.13 -4.23
N LYS A 87 2.30 -12.38 -3.12
CA LYS A 87 1.43 -12.62 -1.97
C LYS A 87 0.56 -11.40 -1.68
N GLU A 88 -0.74 -11.62 -1.61
CA GLU A 88 -1.73 -10.68 -1.07
C GLU A 88 -1.65 -10.69 0.46
N LYS A 89 -0.51 -10.25 0.99
CA LYS A 89 -0.24 -10.12 2.42
C LYS A 89 0.37 -8.76 2.70
N GLY A 90 0.02 -8.18 3.83
CA GLY A 90 0.37 -6.80 4.14
C GLY A 90 0.22 -6.52 5.63
N ILE A 91 -0.21 -5.30 5.95
CA ILE A 91 -0.42 -4.85 7.32
C ILE A 91 -1.39 -5.82 8.04
N PRO A 92 -0.94 -6.49 9.12
CA PRO A 92 -1.79 -7.40 9.89
C PRO A 92 -3.11 -6.74 10.29
N PHE A 93 -4.22 -7.47 10.13
CA PHE A 93 -5.60 -7.02 10.40
C PHE A 93 -6.14 -5.90 9.51
N LEU A 94 -5.28 -4.98 9.05
CA LEU A 94 -5.70 -3.77 8.35
C LEU A 94 -5.81 -3.97 6.84
N SER A 95 -4.95 -4.80 6.24
CA SER A 95 -4.98 -5.07 4.79
C SER A 95 -6.31 -5.64 4.30
N GLU A 96 -6.94 -6.51 5.08
CA GLU A 96 -8.27 -7.05 4.78
C GLU A 96 -9.33 -5.94 4.84
N LYS A 97 -9.27 -5.09 5.86
CA LYS A 97 -10.18 -3.94 5.99
C LYS A 97 -10.02 -2.94 4.88
N PHE A 98 -8.82 -2.75 4.34
CA PHE A 98 -8.61 -1.91 3.17
C PHE A 98 -9.31 -2.42 1.92
N GLN A 99 -9.46 -3.74 1.77
CA GLN A 99 -10.22 -4.31 0.66
C GLN A 99 -11.71 -3.93 0.75
N ASP A 100 -12.25 -3.97 1.97
CA ASP A 100 -13.64 -3.63 2.30
C ASP A 100 -13.91 -2.11 2.27
N TRP A 101 -12.96 -1.28 2.70
CA TRP A 101 -13.15 0.17 2.85
C TRP A 101 -12.90 0.94 1.56
N PHE A 102 -11.89 0.55 0.78
CA PHE A 102 -11.47 1.29 -0.40
C PHE A 102 -12.08 0.74 -1.69
N THR A 103 -13.39 0.49 -1.68
CA THR A 103 -14.14 -0.08 -2.82
C THR A 103 -14.15 0.81 -4.07
N PHE A 104 -13.76 2.07 -3.94
CA PHE A 104 -13.60 3.00 -5.06
C PHE A 104 -12.28 2.83 -5.83
N LEU A 105 -11.32 2.06 -5.29
CA LEU A 105 -10.05 1.72 -5.93
C LEU A 105 -10.15 0.33 -6.57
N ASN A 106 -10.81 0.22 -7.73
CA ASN A 106 -10.84 -1.02 -8.53
C ASN A 106 -9.96 -0.87 -9.77
#